data_AF-A0A8S3K7Q1-F1
#
_entry.id   AF-A0A8S3K7Q1-F1
#
_cell.length_a   1.000
_cell.length_b   1.000
_cell.length_c   1.000
_cell.angle_alpha   90.00
_cell.angle_beta   90.00
_cell.angle_gamma   90.00
#
_symmetry.space_group_name_H-M   'P 1'
#
loop_
_entity.id
_entity.type
_entity.pdbx_description
1 polymer ?
#
loop_
_entity_poly.entity_id
_entity_poly.type
_entity_poly.pdbx_seq_one_letter_code
_entity_poly.pdbx_strand_id
1 'polypeptide(L)'
;STTIDRSERSNALIIYTSGTSGKPKGCVLTFDAVQAHVDSMVKAWRWTKDDVILHVLPLHHVHGLINALLTPLFIGARIIMLPHFDASKSWEHLVQPGFDKHITVFTAVPTIYSKL
;
A
#
# COMPACT_ATOMS: atom_id res chain seq x y z
N SER A 1 -28.49 0.71 -9.72
CA SER A 1 -27.08 0.81 -10.10
C SER A 1 -26.69 2.27 -9.96
N THR A 2 -25.91 2.63 -8.94
CA THR A 2 -25.50 4.03 -8.74
C THR A 2 -24.33 4.29 -9.67
N THR A 3 -24.57 5.02 -10.75
CA THR A 3 -23.51 5.48 -11.64
C THR A 3 -22.62 6.45 -10.88
N ILE A 4 -21.46 5.98 -10.43
CA ILE A 4 -20.42 6.85 -9.89
C ILE A 4 -19.95 7.70 -11.06
N ASP A 5 -20.13 9.01 -10.98
CA ASP A 5 -19.49 9.95 -11.89
C ASP A 5 -17.97 9.84 -11.71
N ARG A 6 -17.32 9.09 -12.60
CA ARG A 6 -15.87 8.83 -12.60
C ARG A 6 -15.11 9.99 -13.22
N SER A 7 -15.54 11.23 -12.99
CA SER A 7 -14.69 12.38 -13.27
C SER A 7 -13.37 12.22 -12.48
N GLU A 8 -12.26 12.56 -13.12
CA GLU A 8 -10.90 12.56 -12.57
C GLU A 8 -10.81 13.33 -11.22
N ARG A 9 -11.65 14.36 -11.08
CA ARG A 9 -11.74 15.20 -9.87
C ARG A 9 -12.77 14.73 -8.84
N SER A 10 -13.50 13.64 -9.12
CA SER A 10 -14.42 13.06 -8.16
C SER A 10 -13.67 12.50 -6.95
N ASN A 11 -14.29 12.58 -5.77
CA ASN A 11 -13.74 12.03 -4.54
C ASN A 11 -13.64 10.50 -4.66
N ALA A 12 -12.48 9.94 -4.35
CA ALA A 12 -12.18 8.51 -4.43
C ALA A 12 -12.05 7.86 -3.04
N LEU A 13 -11.37 8.53 -2.10
CA LEU A 13 -11.05 7.98 -0.78
C LEU A 13 -11.22 9.05 0.31
N ILE A 14 -11.58 8.60 1.52
CA ILE A 14 -11.48 9.41 2.74
C ILE A 14 -10.63 8.65 3.74
N ILE A 15 -9.49 9.23 4.15
CA ILE A 15 -8.57 8.64 5.13
C ILE A 15 -8.55 9.51 6.37
N TYR A 16 -8.82 8.90 7.54
CA TYR A 16 -8.76 9.60 8.81
C TYR A 16 -7.35 9.61 9.36
N THR A 17 -6.89 10.77 9.81
CA THR A 17 -5.59 10.96 10.45
C THR A 17 -5.80 11.46 11.87
N SER A 18 -4.93 11.04 12.80
CA SER A 18 -5.16 11.21 14.25
C SER A 18 -5.23 12.67 14.71
N GLY A 19 -4.65 13.63 13.99
CA GLY A 19 -4.78 15.07 14.24
C GLY A 19 -4.26 15.54 15.61
N THR A 20 -3.36 16.53 15.65
CA THR A 20 -2.78 17.03 16.91
C THR A 20 -3.80 17.69 17.86
N SER A 21 -4.99 18.05 17.38
CA SER A 21 -6.08 18.65 18.16
C SER A 21 -7.08 17.66 18.75
N GLY A 22 -6.77 16.35 18.75
CA GLY A 22 -7.58 15.30 19.38
C GLY A 22 -8.81 14.80 18.60
N LYS A 23 -9.27 15.55 17.59
CA LYS A 23 -10.32 15.10 16.66
C LYS A 23 -9.70 14.63 15.34
N PRO A 24 -9.94 13.39 14.90
CA PRO A 24 -9.45 12.90 13.62
C PRO A 24 -9.94 13.78 12.46
N LYS A 25 -9.03 14.16 11.56
CA LYS A 25 -9.38 14.90 10.35
C LYS A 25 -9.45 13.93 9.18
N GLY A 26 -10.58 13.95 8.46
CA GLY A 26 -10.75 13.21 7.21
C GLY A 26 -10.02 13.92 6.08
N CYS A 27 -9.06 13.24 5.47
CA CYS A 27 -8.40 13.67 4.25
C CYS A 27 -9.14 13.07 3.07
N VAL A 28 -9.76 13.92 2.24
CA VAL A 28 -10.45 13.50 1.02
C VAL A 28 -9.44 13.50 -0.13
N LEU A 29 -9.32 12.36 -0.81
CA LEU A 29 -8.46 12.21 -1.98
C LEU A 29 -9.33 11.97 -3.21
N THR A 30 -9.06 12.72 -4.28
CA THR A 30 -9.69 12.52 -5.60
C THR A 30 -9.02 11.37 -6.36
N PHE A 31 -9.64 10.90 -7.43
CA PHE A 31 -9.00 9.90 -8.31
C PHE A 31 -7.66 10.40 -8.85
N ASP A 32 -7.57 11.66 -9.30
CA ASP A 32 -6.31 12.27 -9.75
C ASP A 32 -5.22 12.31 -8.68
N ALA A 33 -5.59 12.62 -7.44
CA ALA A 33 -4.64 12.67 -6.34
C ALA A 33 -4.07 11.27 -6.04
N VAL A 34 -4.91 10.24 -6.10
CA VAL A 34 -4.48 8.84 -5.94
C VAL A 34 -3.59 8.43 -7.11
N GLN A 35 -3.98 8.75 -8.34
CA GLN A 35 -3.21 8.43 -9.55
C GLN A 35 -1.84 9.10 -9.53
N ALA A 36 -1.77 10.40 -9.23
CA ALA A 36 -0.51 11.14 -9.15
C ALA A 36 0.42 10.57 -8.06
N HIS A 37 -0.13 10.10 -6.94
CA HIS A 37 0.64 9.44 -5.88
C HIS A 37 1.22 8.12 -6.36
N VAL A 38 0.39 7.29 -7.00
CA VAL A 38 0.81 6.00 -7.58
C VAL A 38 1.91 6.22 -8.63
N ASP A 39 1.71 7.13 -9.58
CA ASP A 39 2.68 7.44 -10.63
C ASP A 39 4.02 7.91 -10.05
N SER A 40 3.96 8.74 -9.01
CA SER A 40 5.15 9.22 -8.30
C SER A 40 5.91 8.05 -7.66
N MET A 41 5.21 7.10 -7.05
CA MET A 41 5.83 5.92 -6.46
C MET A 41 6.44 4.99 -7.52
N VAL A 42 5.68 4.65 -8.56
CA VAL A 42 6.15 3.80 -9.65
C VAL A 42 7.41 4.38 -10.28
N LYS A 43 7.42 5.69 -10.53
CA LYS A 43 8.59 6.39 -11.09
C LYS A 43 9.78 6.41 -10.15
N ALA A 44 9.56 6.73 -8.87
CA ALA A 44 10.64 6.89 -7.90
C ALA A 44 11.33 5.55 -7.58
N TRP A 45 10.55 4.51 -7.38
CA TRP A 45 11.06 3.18 -6.99
C TRP A 45 11.28 2.23 -8.17
N ARG A 46 10.90 2.67 -9.38
CA ARG A 46 10.96 1.89 -10.63
C ARG A 46 10.27 0.53 -10.52
N TRP A 47 9.14 0.50 -9.81
CA TRP A 47 8.34 -0.71 -9.67
C TRP A 47 7.81 -1.14 -11.03
N THR A 48 7.71 -2.45 -11.22
CA THR A 48 7.25 -3.10 -12.43
C THR A 48 6.20 -4.15 -12.08
N LYS A 49 5.46 -4.62 -13.10
CA LYS A 49 4.51 -5.73 -12.96
C LYS A 49 5.14 -7.04 -12.46
N ASP A 50 6.46 -7.17 -12.57
CA ASP A 50 7.19 -8.37 -12.16
C ASP A 50 7.51 -8.38 -10.66
N ASP A 51 7.29 -7.25 -9.98
CA ASP A 51 7.49 -7.14 -8.55
C ASP A 51 6.46 -7.95 -7.73
N VAL A 52 6.94 -8.42 -6.58
CA VAL A 52 6.14 -9.15 -5.60
C VAL A 52 6.29 -8.47 -4.24
N ILE A 53 5.19 -7.92 -3.76
CA ILE A 53 5.14 -7.10 -2.56
C ILE A 53 4.65 -7.97 -1.41
N LEU A 54 5.42 -8.03 -0.31
CA LEU A 54 4.91 -8.54 0.96
C LEU A 54 4.23 -7.41 1.74
N HIS A 55 2.91 -7.49 1.88
CA HIS A 55 2.10 -6.47 2.54
C HIS A 55 1.71 -6.90 3.95
N VAL A 56 2.18 -6.14 4.96
CA VAL A 56 1.93 -6.40 6.39
C VAL A 56 1.32 -5.21 7.14
N LEU A 57 1.06 -4.11 6.42
CA LEU A 57 0.65 -2.83 7.01
C LEU A 57 -0.88 -2.73 7.13
N PRO A 58 -1.43 -1.89 8.03
CA PRO A 58 -2.87 -1.67 8.08
C PRO A 58 -3.39 -0.85 6.89
N LEU A 59 -4.57 -1.20 6.38
CA LEU A 59 -5.21 -0.50 5.25
C LEU A 59 -5.91 0.82 5.62
N HIS A 60 -5.99 1.19 6.90
CA HIS A 60 -6.56 2.46 7.33
C HIS A 60 -5.54 3.62 7.32
N HIS A 61 -4.31 3.36 6.87
CA HIS A 61 -3.27 4.37 6.70
C HIS A 61 -2.80 4.43 5.24
N VAL A 62 -2.39 5.63 4.79
CA VAL A 62 -1.92 5.89 3.41
C VAL A 62 -0.81 4.92 3.00
N HIS A 63 0.13 4.60 3.89
CA HIS A 63 1.24 3.70 3.58
C HIS A 63 0.72 2.28 3.23
N GLY A 64 -0.13 1.67 4.07
CA GLY A 64 -0.67 0.36 3.74
C GLY A 64 -1.59 0.40 2.51
N LEU A 65 -2.51 1.36 2.47
CA LEU A 65 -3.51 1.43 1.42
C LEU A 65 -2.95 1.84 0.06
N ILE A 66 -2.33 3.02 -0.02
CA ILE A 66 -1.90 3.55 -1.33
C ILE A 66 -0.58 2.91 -1.71
N ASN A 67 0.44 3.00 -0.86
CA ASN A 67 1.78 2.58 -1.22
C ASN A 67 1.90 1.08 -1.43
N ALA A 68 1.44 0.28 -0.46
CA ALA A 68 1.67 -1.16 -0.44
C ALA A 68 0.56 -1.98 -1.14
N LEU A 69 -0.63 -1.40 -1.37
CA LEU A 69 -1.77 -2.10 -1.99
C LEU A 69 -2.17 -1.49 -3.35
N LEU A 70 -2.54 -0.21 -3.42
CA LEU A 70 -3.05 0.37 -4.68
C LEU A 70 -1.95 0.52 -5.75
N THR A 71 -0.75 0.99 -5.39
CA THR A 71 0.37 1.12 -6.33
C THR A 71 0.72 -0.21 -7.02
N PRO A 72 0.94 -1.34 -6.30
CA PRO A 72 1.24 -2.60 -6.96
C PRO A 72 0.07 -3.15 -7.78
N LEU A 73 -1.18 -2.98 -7.33
CA LEU A 73 -2.36 -3.35 -8.13
C LEU A 73 -2.43 -2.55 -9.43
N PHE A 74 -2.11 -1.25 -9.38
CA PHE A 74 -2.16 -0.37 -10.55
C PHE A 74 -1.20 -0.80 -11.65
N ILE A 75 0.01 -1.24 -11.29
CA ILE A 75 1.01 -1.71 -12.27
C ILE A 75 0.87 -3.20 -12.64
N GLY A 76 -0.08 -3.91 -12.04
CA GLY A 76 -0.27 -5.35 -12.25
C GLY A 76 0.75 -6.25 -11.55
N ALA A 77 1.38 -5.75 -10.48
CA ALA A 77 2.30 -6.52 -9.65
C ALA A 77 1.55 -7.48 -8.71
N ARG A 78 2.28 -8.46 -8.14
CA ARG A 78 1.71 -9.44 -7.21
C ARG A 78 1.84 -8.96 -5.77
N ILE A 79 0.84 -9.25 -4.96
CA ILE A 79 0.85 -8.93 -3.52
C ILE A 79 0.66 -10.22 -2.73
N ILE A 80 1.57 -10.48 -1.79
CA ILE A 80 1.40 -11.47 -0.73
C ILE A 80 0.92 -10.70 0.50
N MET A 81 -0.35 -10.89 0.87
CA MET A 81 -0.98 -10.12 1.92
C MET A 81 -1.06 -10.92 3.22
N LEU A 82 -0.44 -10.40 4.28
CA LEU A 82 -0.65 -10.87 5.64
C LEU A 82 -1.72 -10.02 6.34
N PRO A 83 -2.57 -10.62 7.20
CA PRO A 83 -3.65 -9.91 7.88
C PRO A 83 -3.14 -8.83 8.85
N HIS A 84 -1.93 -9.01 9.36
CA HIS A 84 -1.20 -8.06 10.22
C HIS A 84 0.28 -8.42 10.19
N PHE A 85 1.11 -7.53 10.73
CA PHE A 85 2.53 -7.82 10.91
C PHE A 85 2.74 -8.91 11.98
N ASP A 86 3.42 -9.96 11.55
CA ASP A 86 3.95 -11.05 12.37
C ASP A 86 5.42 -11.23 11.96
N ALA A 87 6.36 -11.04 12.89
CA ALA A 87 7.78 -11.01 12.58
C ALA A 87 8.26 -12.35 11.99
N SER A 88 7.88 -13.46 12.62
CA SER A 88 8.29 -14.81 12.19
C SER A 88 7.74 -15.13 10.81
N LYS A 89 6.44 -14.92 10.58
CA LYS A 89 5.83 -15.18 9.26
C LYS A 89 6.38 -14.27 8.18
N SER A 90 6.59 -12.99 8.51
CA SER A 90 7.18 -12.04 7.56
C SER A 90 8.59 -12.48 7.17
N TRP A 91 9.40 -12.90 8.14
CA TRP A 91 10.73 -13.43 7.90
C TRP A 91 10.69 -14.69 7.04
N GLU A 92 9.81 -15.64 7.35
CA GLU A 92 9.60 -16.85 6.54
C GLU A 92 9.31 -16.52 5.08
N HIS A 93 8.37 -15.59 4.81
CA HIS A 93 8.07 -15.15 3.44
C HIS A 93 9.24 -14.46 2.74
N LEU A 94 10.07 -13.73 3.48
CA LEU A 94 11.22 -13.01 2.92
C LEU A 94 12.37 -13.95 2.55
N VAL A 95 12.61 -15.00 3.33
CA VAL A 95 13.81 -15.85 3.17
C VAL A 95 13.53 -17.20 2.51
N GLN A 96 12.29 -17.69 2.51
CA GLN A 96 12.01 -19.03 1.99
C GLN A 96 12.03 -19.08 0.45
N PRO A 97 12.82 -19.98 -0.16
CA PRO A 97 12.85 -20.17 -1.62
C PRO A 97 11.60 -20.86 -2.23
N GLY A 98 10.55 -21.11 -1.43
CA GLY A 98 9.44 -21.99 -1.79
C GLY A 98 8.16 -21.32 -2.30
N PHE A 99 8.08 -19.99 -2.32
CA PHE A 99 6.94 -19.29 -2.91
C PHE A 99 7.14 -19.15 -4.43
N ASP A 100 6.07 -19.35 -5.21
CA ASP A 100 6.05 -19.26 -6.70
C ASP A 100 6.85 -18.08 -7.29
N LYS A 101 6.97 -17.00 -6.52
CA LYS A 101 7.88 -15.89 -6.79
C LYS A 101 8.47 -15.37 -5.48
N HIS A 102 9.77 -15.06 -5.49
CA HIS A 102 10.45 -14.38 -4.40
C HIS A 102 9.86 -12.98 -4.16
N ILE A 103 9.78 -12.57 -2.90
CA ILE A 103 9.46 -11.18 -2.54
C ILE A 103 10.56 -10.27 -3.06
N THR A 104 10.20 -9.29 -3.90
CA THR A 104 11.13 -8.28 -4.43
C THR A 104 11.00 -6.94 -3.72
N VAL A 105 9.86 -6.70 -3.07
CA VAL A 105 9.56 -5.44 -2.40
C VAL A 105 8.98 -5.72 -1.01
N PHE A 106 9.58 -5.10 0.01
CA PHE A 106 9.06 -5.09 1.37
C PHE A 106 9.10 -3.68 1.95
N THR A 107 7.93 -3.03 1.99
CA THR A 107 7.75 -1.70 2.56
C THR A 107 7.19 -1.81 3.97
N ALA A 108 7.92 -1.30 4.96
CA ALA A 108 7.48 -1.27 6.34
C ALA A 108 7.86 0.05 7.03
N VAL A 109 7.40 0.23 8.26
CA VAL A 109 7.80 1.36 9.12
C VAL A 109 9.05 0.99 9.93
N PRO A 110 9.85 1.97 10.41
CA PRO A 110 11.08 1.71 11.15
C PRO A 110 10.94 0.70 12.30
N THR A 111 9.84 0.76 13.05
CA THR A 111 9.56 -0.13 14.18
C THR A 111 9.33 -1.60 13.78
N ILE A 112 8.92 -1.87 12.54
CA ILE A 112 8.83 -3.23 12.01
C ILE A 112 10.23 -3.76 11.70
N TYR A 113 11.08 -2.96 11.06
CA TYR A 113 12.45 -3.36 10.77
C TYR A 113 13.26 -3.67 12.04
N SER A 114 13.01 -2.99 13.16
CA SER A 114 13.67 -3.31 14.44
C SER A 114 13.23 -4.65 15.07
N LYS A 115 12.17 -5.28 14.55
CA LYS A 115 11.60 -6.54 15.06
C LYS A 115 11.79 -7.71 14.10
N LEU A 116 12.29 -7.45 12.90
CA LEU A 116 12.66 -8.43 11.88
C LEU A 116 14.11 -8.87 12.08
#